data_AF-A0A2N2VW32-F1
#
_entry.id   AF-A0A2N2VW32-F1
#
_cell.length_a   1.000
_cell.length_b   1.000
_cell.length_c   1.000
_cell.angle_alpha   90.00
_cell.angle_beta   90.00
_cell.angle_gamma   90.00
#
_symmetry.space_group_name_H-M   'P 1'
#
loop_
_entity.id
_entity.type
_entity.pdbx_description
1 polymer ?
#
loop_
_entity_poly.entity_id
_entity_poly.type
_entity_poly.pdbx_seq_one_letter_code
_entity_poly.pdbx_strand_id
1 'polypeptide(L)'
;MHGFFVYLLSLISEFLNIINQNIFEMKRNFLLVAALCFAALILTSCNKEKGEQNDFVKLSLRDALNSERDVFLSEIASSIEYIPLETSDKSLIANLLRPHLIDGTFYIIDNKWKDIKRFSRDGKFLGYVGGLGRAKGEFTTANPFNFYVDNETGYPHIFDNTKLIEFDREGAFVKEFYVPDFKNSNVHIFKMVKYSGHYFIDVSDFTSGKGHLIILDSLGSPLNPLPNFEKPESYAKDNDSDGPVEFMSATPAHIYRFNDLLRIVTPDGDSIISFDNSLIRSVAYVIDYGNSKMTGAAGNDRENSISATTTFTTESDNAIFLSLRIGENIKSSEFGEWYRALYNKSSGEFNLLRKRDKRDAIINDIDGGVAFWPINHSPQGELIMPLSAIQFIDAAEKSKSPEMKRVAATLKEDSNPVIVVVKLKK
;
A
#
# COMPACT_ATOMS: atom_id res chain seq x y z
N MET A 1 6.77 83.59 -54.13
CA MET A 1 7.68 82.55 -53.57
C MET A 1 7.15 81.88 -52.29
N HIS A 2 6.32 82.52 -51.45
CA HIS A 2 5.85 81.89 -50.20
C HIS A 2 4.85 80.73 -50.36
N GLY A 3 3.89 80.79 -51.30
CA GLY A 3 2.86 79.75 -51.45
C GLY A 3 3.41 78.38 -51.88
N PHE A 4 4.45 78.36 -52.71
CA PHE A 4 5.07 77.12 -53.19
C PHE A 4 5.83 76.39 -52.07
N PHE A 5 6.44 77.14 -51.14
CA PHE A 5 7.19 76.59 -50.02
C PHE A 5 6.26 75.95 -48.97
N VAL A 6 5.10 76.57 -48.72
CA VAL A 6 4.07 76.03 -47.81
C VAL A 6 3.45 74.75 -48.40
N TYR A 7 3.19 74.73 -49.70
CA TYR A 7 2.66 73.55 -50.38
C TYR A 7 3.65 72.38 -50.36
N LEU A 8 4.94 72.65 -50.62
CA LEU A 8 6.01 71.65 -50.56
C LEU A 8 6.20 71.08 -49.16
N LEU A 9 6.11 71.92 -48.12
CA LEU A 9 6.15 71.47 -46.72
C LEU A 9 4.94 70.59 -46.35
N SER A 10 3.75 70.90 -46.87
CA SER A 10 2.57 70.06 -46.65
C SER A 10 2.70 68.68 -47.32
N LEU A 11 3.25 68.63 -48.54
CA LEU A 11 3.51 67.39 -49.26
C LEU A 11 4.57 66.53 -48.56
N ILE A 12 5.64 67.15 -48.05
CA ILE A 12 6.67 66.45 -47.26
C ILE A 12 6.06 65.90 -45.96
N SER A 13 5.20 66.67 -45.29
CA SER A 13 4.51 66.23 -44.07
C SER A 13 3.56 65.05 -44.33
N GLU A 14 2.80 65.09 -45.42
CA GLU A 14 1.93 63.98 -45.83
C GLU A 14 2.76 62.73 -46.19
N PHE A 15 3.85 62.91 -46.94
CA PHE A 15 4.74 61.82 -47.31
C PHE A 15 5.42 61.16 -46.10
N LEU A 16 5.87 61.97 -45.12
CA LEU A 16 6.43 61.47 -43.87
C LEU A 16 5.38 60.75 -43.00
N ASN A 17 4.13 61.22 -42.99
CA ASN A 17 3.03 60.53 -42.30
C ASN A 17 2.72 59.18 -42.95
N ILE A 18 2.72 59.09 -44.28
CA ILE A 18 2.52 57.83 -45.02
C ILE A 18 3.66 56.85 -44.73
N ILE A 19 4.92 57.31 -44.72
CA ILE A 19 6.08 56.48 -44.36
C ILE A 19 5.96 55.98 -42.92
N ASN A 20 5.61 56.84 -41.96
CA ASN A 20 5.47 56.46 -40.56
C ASN A 20 4.31 55.48 -40.33
N GLN A 21 3.17 55.65 -41.01
CA GLN A 21 2.08 54.67 -40.97
C GLN A 21 2.51 53.32 -41.54
N ASN A 22 3.22 53.30 -42.67
CA ASN A 22 3.74 52.06 -43.25
C ASN A 22 4.76 51.37 -42.34
N ILE A 23 5.64 52.12 -41.64
CA ILE A 23 6.58 51.57 -40.66
C ILE A 23 5.83 51.02 -39.43
N PHE A 24 4.79 51.71 -38.96
CA PHE A 24 3.95 51.25 -37.85
C PHE A 24 3.19 49.96 -38.20
N GLU A 25 2.61 49.91 -39.40
CA GLU A 25 1.97 48.71 -39.96
C GLU A 25 2.96 47.56 -40.12
N MET A 26 4.17 47.82 -40.62
CA MET A 26 5.23 46.81 -40.73
C MET A 26 5.66 46.27 -39.35
N LYS A 27 5.82 47.13 -38.35
CA LYS A 27 6.16 46.72 -36.98
C LYS A 27 5.02 45.94 -36.33
N ARG A 28 3.77 46.35 -36.54
CA ARG A 28 2.58 45.63 -36.06
C ARG A 28 2.47 44.26 -36.70
N ASN A 29 2.68 44.15 -38.02
CA ASN A 29 2.68 42.89 -38.75
C ASN A 29 3.85 42.00 -38.35
N PHE A 30 5.04 42.58 -38.11
CA PHE A 30 6.19 41.84 -37.57
C PHE A 30 5.93 41.31 -36.15
N LEU A 31 5.31 42.11 -35.28
CA LEU A 31 4.88 41.69 -33.94
C LEU A 31 3.79 40.62 -33.98
N LEU A 32 2.83 40.72 -34.91
CA LEU A 32 1.79 39.71 -35.10
C LEU A 32 2.38 38.40 -35.65
N VAL A 33 3.30 38.46 -36.60
CA VAL A 33 4.01 37.28 -37.12
C VAL A 33 4.91 36.68 -36.05
N ALA A 34 5.63 37.49 -35.26
CA ALA A 34 6.42 37.00 -34.13
C ALA A 34 5.54 36.34 -33.06
N ALA A 35 4.37 36.91 -32.74
CA ALA A 35 3.40 36.32 -31.81
C ALA A 35 2.79 35.02 -32.35
N LEU A 36 2.48 34.94 -33.65
CA LEU A 36 2.03 33.72 -34.31
C LEU A 36 3.12 32.64 -34.35
N CYS A 37 4.38 33.01 -34.60
CA CYS A 37 5.52 32.10 -34.53
C CYS A 37 5.79 31.61 -33.10
N PHE A 38 5.62 32.48 -32.08
CA PHE A 38 5.74 32.11 -30.68
C PHE A 38 4.58 31.20 -30.23
N ALA A 39 3.35 31.45 -30.67
CA ALA A 39 2.21 30.56 -30.46
C ALA A 39 2.40 29.19 -31.16
N ALA A 40 2.98 29.17 -32.36
CA ALA A 40 3.34 27.93 -33.06
C ALA A 40 4.48 27.15 -32.37
N LEU A 41 5.42 27.84 -31.71
CA LEU A 41 6.45 27.22 -30.87
C LEU A 41 5.87 26.64 -29.57
N ILE A 42 4.82 27.25 -29.00
CA ILE A 42 4.09 26.69 -27.84
C ILE A 42 3.30 25.44 -28.26
N LEU A 43 2.71 25.43 -29.46
CA LEU A 43 1.97 24.27 -29.98
C LEU A 43 2.87 23.10 -30.43
N THR A 44 4.15 23.33 -30.69
CA THR A 44 5.13 22.25 -30.99
C THR A 44 5.92 21.77 -29.76
N SER A 45 5.77 22.44 -28.60
CA SER A 45 6.38 22.01 -27.33
C SER A 45 5.55 20.99 -26.54
N CYS A 46 4.40 20.56 -27.06
CA CYS A 46 3.61 19.45 -26.53
C CYS A 46 3.28 18.43 -27.62
N ASN A 47 4.34 17.86 -28.20
CA ASN A 47 4.28 16.51 -28.78
C ASN A 47 5.51 15.73 -28.28
N LYS A 48 5.67 15.66 -26.96
CA LYS A 48 6.01 14.35 -26.41
C LYS A 48 4.71 13.58 -26.52
N GLU A 49 4.68 12.60 -27.41
CA GLU A 49 3.82 11.44 -27.18
C GLU A 49 3.97 11.11 -25.70
N LYS A 50 2.92 11.35 -24.91
CA LYS A 50 2.78 10.68 -23.63
C LYS A 50 2.52 9.22 -23.99
N GLY A 51 3.57 8.52 -24.44
CA GLY A 51 3.69 7.15 -24.01
C GLY A 51 3.60 7.22 -22.50
N GLU A 52 2.61 6.56 -21.93
CA GLU A 52 2.57 6.27 -20.50
C GLU A 52 3.86 5.53 -20.16
N GLN A 53 4.92 6.27 -19.89
CA GLN A 53 6.06 5.76 -19.18
C GLN A 53 5.57 5.65 -17.74
N ASN A 54 4.89 4.55 -17.44
CA ASN A 54 4.72 4.13 -16.06
C ASN A 54 6.14 3.92 -15.53
N ASP A 55 6.69 4.94 -14.86
CA ASP A 55 7.96 4.84 -14.12
C ASP A 55 7.70 3.98 -12.88
N PHE A 56 7.62 2.65 -13.09
CA PHE A 56 7.56 1.68 -12.01
C PHE A 56 8.96 1.22 -11.62
N VAL A 57 9.14 0.87 -10.34
CA VAL A 57 10.39 0.30 -9.87
C VAL A 57 10.40 -1.21 -10.12
N LYS A 58 11.42 -1.68 -10.85
CA LYS A 58 11.63 -3.10 -11.12
C LYS A 58 12.49 -3.75 -10.02
N LEU A 59 11.96 -4.77 -9.36
CA LEU A 59 12.63 -5.56 -8.33
C LEU A 59 13.07 -6.91 -8.94
N SER A 60 14.34 -7.00 -9.34
CA SER A 60 14.87 -8.19 -10.02
C SER A 60 15.20 -9.30 -9.03
N LEU A 61 14.44 -10.42 -9.09
CA LEU A 61 14.73 -11.58 -8.26
C LEU A 61 16.08 -12.21 -8.60
N ARG A 62 16.45 -12.21 -9.89
CA ARG A 62 17.74 -12.74 -10.35
C ARG A 62 18.91 -12.00 -9.73
N ASP A 63 18.82 -10.68 -9.63
CA ASP A 63 19.89 -9.87 -9.04
C ASP A 63 19.93 -10.09 -7.52
N ALA A 64 18.75 -10.14 -6.87
CA ALA A 64 18.63 -10.39 -5.43
C ALA A 64 19.21 -11.76 -5.01
N LEU A 65 19.04 -12.81 -5.82
CA LEU A 65 19.63 -14.13 -5.60
C LEU A 65 21.17 -14.11 -5.61
N ASN A 66 21.77 -13.15 -6.32
CA ASN A 66 23.23 -13.00 -6.39
C ASN A 66 23.77 -11.97 -5.36
N SER A 67 22.89 -11.33 -4.58
CA SER A 67 23.25 -10.27 -3.63
C SER A 67 22.87 -10.59 -2.18
N GLU A 68 22.79 -11.87 -1.83
CA GLU A 68 22.54 -12.32 -0.46
C GLU A 68 23.53 -11.72 0.55
N ARG A 69 23.00 -10.97 1.51
CA ARG A 69 23.82 -10.26 2.50
C ARG A 69 23.20 -10.24 3.89
N ASP A 70 24.06 -10.07 4.87
CA ASP A 70 23.62 -9.72 6.22
C ASP A 70 23.14 -8.26 6.21
N VAL A 71 21.96 -8.02 6.77
CA VAL A 71 21.39 -6.67 6.94
C VAL A 71 21.35 -6.37 8.43
N PHE A 72 21.90 -5.22 8.81
CA PHE A 72 21.92 -4.75 10.18
C PHE A 72 20.79 -3.76 10.45
N LEU A 73 20.19 -3.83 11.64
CA LEU A 73 19.04 -3.01 12.02
C LEU A 73 19.41 -1.52 12.01
N SER A 74 20.63 -1.19 12.43
CA SER A 74 21.17 0.17 12.40
C SER A 74 21.25 0.77 10.99
N GLU A 75 21.16 -0.01 9.90
CA GLU A 75 21.13 0.54 8.54
C GLU A 75 19.84 1.30 8.27
N ILE A 76 18.71 0.82 8.81
CA ILE A 76 17.38 1.36 8.53
C ILE A 76 16.74 2.04 9.74
N ALA A 77 17.16 1.69 10.96
CA ALA A 77 16.51 2.11 12.19
C ALA A 77 17.37 3.02 13.07
N SER A 78 16.68 3.89 13.80
CA SER A 78 17.26 4.80 14.79
C SER A 78 17.12 4.26 16.22
N SER A 79 16.07 3.48 16.50
CA SER A 79 15.87 2.85 17.82
C SER A 79 14.99 1.61 17.74
N ILE A 80 15.05 0.80 18.81
CA ILE A 80 14.20 -0.35 19.06
C ILE A 80 13.64 -0.28 20.49
N GLU A 81 12.38 -0.64 20.66
CA GLU A 81 11.67 -0.64 21.94
C GLU A 81 10.93 -1.98 22.13
N TYR A 82 10.79 -2.41 23.39
CA TYR A 82 10.10 -3.64 23.76
C TYR A 82 8.95 -3.32 24.71
N ILE A 83 7.72 -3.52 24.26
CA ILE A 83 6.51 -3.06 24.96
C ILE A 83 5.74 -4.29 25.44
N PRO A 84 5.85 -4.69 26.72
CA PRO A 84 5.04 -5.76 27.25
C PRO A 84 3.59 -5.30 27.35
N LEU A 85 2.66 -6.09 26.81
CA LEU A 85 1.24 -5.79 26.94
C LEU A 85 0.72 -6.24 28.31
N GLU A 86 -0.13 -5.42 28.91
CA GLU A 86 -0.79 -5.70 30.18
C GLU A 86 -1.51 -7.05 30.11
N THR A 87 -1.24 -7.92 31.09
CA THR A 87 -1.87 -9.23 31.21
C THR A 87 -2.89 -9.21 32.34
N SER A 88 -4.16 -9.38 31.99
CA SER A 88 -5.28 -9.53 32.92
C SER A 88 -6.36 -10.39 32.27
N ASP A 89 -7.34 -10.87 33.06
CA ASP A 89 -8.47 -11.65 32.55
C ASP A 89 -9.24 -10.95 31.42
N LYS A 90 -9.20 -9.61 31.38
CA LYS A 90 -9.87 -8.80 30.34
C LYS A 90 -9.00 -8.64 29.09
N SER A 91 -7.68 -8.71 29.23
CA SER A 91 -6.75 -8.37 28.15
C SER A 91 -6.02 -9.57 27.55
N LEU A 92 -6.34 -10.82 27.93
CA LEU A 92 -5.66 -12.02 27.42
C LEU A 92 -5.61 -12.10 25.89
N ILE A 93 -4.43 -12.40 25.37
CA ILE A 93 -4.13 -12.57 23.95
C ILE A 93 -3.58 -13.99 23.75
N ALA A 94 -4.27 -14.82 22.97
CA ALA A 94 -3.82 -16.19 22.73
C ALA A 94 -2.62 -16.26 21.77
N ASN A 95 -2.80 -15.81 20.54
CA ASN A 95 -1.72 -15.66 19.56
C ASN A 95 -1.93 -14.39 18.77
N LEU A 96 -0.94 -13.50 18.82
CA LEU A 96 -1.00 -12.20 18.16
C LEU A 96 -0.52 -12.33 16.72
N LEU A 97 -1.40 -12.01 15.78
CA LEU A 97 -1.11 -12.15 14.35
C LEU A 97 -0.64 -10.84 13.70
N ARG A 98 -1.43 -9.75 13.81
CA ARG A 98 -1.17 -8.50 13.08
C ARG A 98 -1.60 -7.28 13.91
N PRO A 99 -0.78 -6.80 14.85
CA PRO A 99 -1.07 -5.59 15.59
C PRO A 99 -1.02 -4.37 14.66
N HIS A 100 -1.89 -3.40 14.89
CA HIS A 100 -1.83 -2.08 14.27
C HIS A 100 -1.41 -1.06 15.33
N LEU A 101 -0.50 -0.15 15.00
CA LEU A 101 -0.15 0.98 15.85
C LEU A 101 -0.48 2.26 15.10
N ILE A 102 -1.24 3.14 15.73
CA ILE A 102 -1.57 4.46 15.19
C ILE A 102 -1.86 5.41 16.34
N ASP A 103 -1.30 6.62 16.27
CA ASP A 103 -1.46 7.66 17.29
C ASP A 103 -1.19 7.16 18.73
N GLY A 104 -0.20 6.27 18.88
CA GLY A 104 0.15 5.70 20.19
C GLY A 104 -0.84 4.67 20.76
N THR A 105 -1.76 4.16 19.95
CA THR A 105 -2.69 3.08 20.34
C THR A 105 -2.41 1.83 19.52
N PHE A 106 -2.22 0.70 20.21
CA PHE A 106 -2.20 -0.62 19.60
C PHE A 106 -3.62 -1.17 19.48
N TYR A 107 -3.95 -1.70 18.31
CA TYR A 107 -5.16 -2.47 18.06
C TYR A 107 -4.77 -3.91 17.77
N ILE A 108 -5.35 -4.83 18.53
CA ILE A 108 -4.94 -6.22 18.56
C ILE A 108 -6.15 -7.12 18.40
N ILE A 109 -6.03 -8.05 17.45
CA ILE A 109 -6.93 -9.17 17.27
C ILE A 109 -6.07 -10.43 17.35
N ASP A 110 -6.43 -11.33 18.26
CA ASP A 110 -5.76 -12.62 18.41
C ASP A 110 -6.34 -13.66 17.44
N ASN A 111 -5.73 -14.84 17.36
CA ASN A 111 -6.19 -15.91 16.49
C ASN A 111 -7.53 -16.56 16.86
N LYS A 112 -8.20 -16.12 17.94
CA LYS A 112 -9.57 -16.55 18.24
C LYS A 112 -10.62 -15.75 17.45
N TRP A 113 -10.22 -14.61 16.89
CA TRP A 113 -11.07 -13.75 16.04
C TRP A 113 -12.38 -13.31 16.71
N LYS A 114 -12.34 -13.07 18.03
CA LYS A 114 -13.54 -12.75 18.83
C LYS A 114 -13.68 -11.27 19.16
N ASP A 115 -12.57 -10.60 19.42
CA ASP A 115 -12.56 -9.25 19.93
C ASP A 115 -11.43 -8.44 19.29
N ILE A 116 -11.56 -7.13 19.40
CA ILE A 116 -10.55 -6.15 19.00
C ILE A 116 -10.17 -5.41 20.27
N LYS A 117 -8.94 -5.61 20.75
CA LYS A 117 -8.42 -5.04 21.99
C LYS A 117 -7.57 -3.81 21.71
N ARG A 118 -7.74 -2.77 22.52
CA ARG A 118 -6.94 -1.54 22.47
C ARG A 118 -5.93 -1.53 23.61
N PHE A 119 -4.70 -1.16 23.31
CA PHE A 119 -3.66 -0.92 24.30
C PHE A 119 -2.97 0.41 24.03
N SER A 120 -2.52 1.09 25.08
CA SER A 120 -1.71 2.31 24.94
C SER A 120 -0.29 2.00 24.48
N ARG A 121 0.46 3.04 24.11
CA ARG A 121 1.86 2.93 23.67
C ARG A 121 2.79 2.34 24.74
N ASP A 122 2.44 2.46 26.02
CA ASP A 122 3.13 1.83 27.16
C ASP A 122 2.59 0.43 27.52
N GLY A 123 1.66 -0.11 26.73
CA GLY A 123 1.17 -1.48 26.83
C GLY A 123 -0.03 -1.69 27.76
N LYS A 124 -0.63 -0.64 28.33
CA LYS A 124 -1.80 -0.78 29.22
C LYS A 124 -3.07 -1.04 28.43
N PHE A 125 -3.97 -1.86 28.99
CA PHE A 125 -5.24 -2.16 28.35
C PHE A 125 -6.18 -0.95 28.42
N LEU A 126 -6.72 -0.53 27.27
CA LEU A 126 -7.61 0.63 27.15
C LEU A 126 -9.08 0.25 26.99
N GLY A 127 -9.36 -1.00 26.61
CA GLY A 127 -10.71 -1.49 26.33
C GLY A 127 -10.81 -2.19 24.99
N TYR A 128 -12.04 -2.34 24.50
CA TYR A 128 -12.34 -3.02 23.24
C TYR A 128 -12.77 -2.03 22.15
N VAL A 129 -12.89 -2.53 20.92
CA VAL A 129 -13.59 -1.88 19.80
C VAL A 129 -14.78 -2.75 19.41
N GLY A 130 -15.98 -2.18 19.43
CA GLY A 130 -17.21 -2.87 19.06
C GLY A 130 -17.47 -4.14 19.87
N GLY A 131 -18.23 -5.06 19.28
CA GLY A 131 -18.58 -6.34 19.89
C GLY A 131 -18.97 -7.38 18.85
N LEU A 132 -18.81 -8.65 19.24
CA LEU A 132 -19.19 -9.79 18.42
C LEU A 132 -20.72 -9.99 18.46
N GLY A 133 -21.35 -10.04 17.30
CA GLY A 133 -22.79 -10.29 17.19
C GLY A 133 -23.33 -9.97 15.80
N ARG A 134 -24.63 -9.68 15.73
CA ARG A 134 -25.37 -9.45 14.47
C ARG A 134 -26.23 -8.19 14.53
N ALA A 135 -26.27 -7.49 15.66
CA ALA A 135 -26.98 -6.23 15.76
C ALA A 135 -26.25 -5.14 14.97
N LYS A 136 -26.92 -3.99 14.85
CA LYS A 136 -26.33 -2.79 14.27
C LYS A 136 -25.04 -2.43 15.04
N GLY A 137 -23.94 -2.24 14.30
CA GLY A 137 -22.63 -1.93 14.88
C GLY A 137 -21.86 -3.10 15.50
N GLU A 138 -22.40 -4.32 15.45
CA GLU A 138 -21.67 -5.55 15.81
C GLU A 138 -21.15 -6.26 14.56
N PHE A 139 -20.03 -6.98 14.70
CA PHE A 139 -19.42 -7.80 13.66
C PHE A 139 -19.57 -9.29 13.97
N THR A 140 -19.68 -10.13 12.94
CA THR A 140 -19.82 -11.58 13.13
C THR A 140 -18.50 -12.32 13.36
N THR A 141 -17.38 -11.69 13.01
CA THR A 141 -16.01 -12.19 13.21
C THR A 141 -15.02 -11.02 13.24
N ALA A 142 -14.05 -11.05 14.14
CA ALA A 142 -12.92 -10.12 14.14
C ALA A 142 -11.75 -10.77 13.40
N ASN A 143 -11.77 -10.77 12.07
CA ASN A 143 -10.65 -11.27 11.28
C ASN A 143 -9.55 -10.18 11.17
N PRO A 144 -8.31 -10.40 11.64
CA PRO A 144 -7.25 -9.39 11.58
C PRO A 144 -6.87 -8.96 10.16
N PHE A 145 -7.13 -9.78 9.14
CA PHE A 145 -6.85 -9.41 7.74
C PHE A 145 -7.89 -8.44 7.15
N ASN A 146 -9.05 -8.36 7.80
CA ASN A 146 -10.17 -7.48 7.44
C ASN A 146 -10.27 -6.25 8.34
N PHE A 147 -9.32 -6.10 9.27
CA PHE A 147 -9.23 -4.95 10.16
C PHE A 147 -8.20 -3.95 9.62
N TYR A 148 -8.52 -2.66 9.73
CA TYR A 148 -7.56 -1.59 9.54
C TYR A 148 -7.96 -0.39 10.40
N VAL A 149 -7.03 0.54 10.59
CA VAL A 149 -7.33 1.84 11.19
C VAL A 149 -7.04 2.88 10.13
N ASP A 150 -7.97 3.81 9.94
CA ASP A 150 -7.82 4.87 8.96
C ASP A 150 -6.71 5.86 9.39
N ASN A 151 -5.77 6.14 8.49
CA ASN A 151 -4.57 6.93 8.79
C ASN A 151 -4.87 8.40 9.13
N GLU A 152 -6.00 8.94 8.66
CA GLU A 152 -6.35 10.36 8.81
C GLU A 152 -7.19 10.59 10.07
N THR A 153 -8.24 9.79 10.23
CA THR A 153 -9.20 9.92 11.34
C THR A 153 -8.75 9.16 12.59
N GLY A 154 -7.91 8.13 12.44
CA GLY A 154 -7.57 7.18 13.50
C GLY A 154 -8.71 6.22 13.83
N TYR A 155 -9.74 6.12 12.98
CA TYR A 155 -10.95 5.33 13.24
C TYR A 155 -10.74 3.87 12.85
N PRO A 156 -10.97 2.92 13.78
CA PRO A 156 -10.91 1.50 13.48
C PRO A 156 -12.05 1.08 12.55
N HIS A 157 -11.72 0.19 11.61
CA HIS A 157 -12.65 -0.39 10.68
C HIS A 157 -12.50 -1.91 10.65
N ILE A 158 -13.61 -2.62 10.62
CA ILE A 158 -13.65 -4.08 10.45
C ILE A 158 -14.64 -4.46 9.35
N PHE A 159 -14.19 -5.29 8.41
CA PHE A 159 -15.07 -5.90 7.42
C PHE A 159 -15.43 -7.33 7.83
N ASP A 160 -16.72 -7.61 8.02
CA ASP A 160 -17.20 -8.90 8.53
C ASP A 160 -17.70 -9.87 7.44
N ASN A 161 -17.33 -9.61 6.18
CA ASN A 161 -17.81 -10.25 4.95
C ASN A 161 -19.19 -9.78 4.45
N THR A 162 -19.95 -9.01 5.25
CA THR A 162 -21.26 -8.47 4.85
C THR A 162 -21.31 -6.96 4.90
N LYS A 163 -20.56 -6.35 5.82
CA LYS A 163 -20.50 -4.91 6.01
C LYS A 163 -19.14 -4.48 6.52
N LEU A 164 -18.75 -3.27 6.15
CA LEU A 164 -17.66 -2.53 6.75
C LEU A 164 -18.21 -1.68 7.89
N ILE A 165 -17.70 -1.87 9.10
CA ILE A 165 -18.13 -1.15 10.30
C ILE A 165 -17.02 -0.19 10.70
N GLU A 166 -17.38 1.06 10.96
CA GLU A 166 -16.50 2.15 11.40
C GLU A 166 -16.78 2.45 12.88
N PHE A 167 -15.71 2.56 13.66
CA PHE A 167 -15.74 2.91 15.08
C PHE A 167 -14.91 4.17 15.34
N ASP A 168 -15.20 4.88 16.43
CA ASP A 168 -14.34 5.97 16.89
C ASP A 168 -13.09 5.43 17.60
N ARG A 169 -12.22 6.35 18.05
CA ARG A 169 -10.96 6.02 18.72
C ARG A 169 -11.19 5.31 20.06
N GLU A 170 -12.33 5.54 20.69
CA GLU A 170 -12.82 4.94 21.93
C GLU A 170 -13.49 3.57 21.72
N GLY A 171 -13.67 3.16 20.46
CA GLY A 171 -14.22 1.88 20.08
C GLY A 171 -15.74 1.83 20.03
N ALA A 172 -16.42 2.98 20.08
CA ALA A 172 -17.86 3.09 19.93
C ALA A 172 -18.26 3.13 18.44
N PHE A 173 -19.43 2.56 18.15
CA PHE A 173 -19.95 2.48 16.78
C PHE A 173 -20.23 3.86 16.19
N VAL A 174 -19.76 4.09 14.96
CA VAL A 174 -20.03 5.31 14.19
C VAL A 174 -21.03 5.01 13.08
N LYS A 175 -20.70 4.10 12.17
CA LYS A 175 -21.56 3.71 11.04
C LYS A 175 -21.18 2.34 10.47
N GLU A 176 -22.08 1.79 9.66
CA GLU A 176 -21.83 0.58 8.88
C GLU A 176 -22.22 0.80 7.42
N PHE A 177 -21.46 0.20 6.52
CA PHE A 177 -21.71 0.20 5.08
C PHE A 177 -21.79 -1.24 4.60
N TYR A 178 -22.92 -1.61 3.99
CA TYR A 178 -23.15 -2.97 3.50
C TYR A 178 -22.54 -3.15 2.12
N VAL A 179 -21.95 -4.31 1.87
CA VAL A 179 -21.53 -4.68 0.51
C VAL A 179 -22.76 -4.78 -0.38
N PRO A 180 -22.62 -4.50 -1.70
CA PRO A 180 -23.67 -4.77 -2.65
C PRO A 180 -24.09 -6.25 -2.63
N ASP A 181 -25.36 -6.52 -2.91
CA ASP A 181 -25.88 -7.88 -3.02
C ASP A 181 -25.53 -8.48 -4.38
N PHE A 182 -24.69 -9.51 -4.39
CA PHE A 182 -24.26 -10.22 -5.60
C PHE A 182 -25.17 -11.44 -5.87
N LYS A 183 -26.49 -11.23 -5.96
CA LYS A 183 -27.49 -12.31 -6.13
C LYS A 183 -27.15 -13.25 -7.27
N ASN A 184 -27.31 -14.56 -7.03
CA ASN A 184 -27.11 -15.63 -8.03
C ASN A 184 -25.73 -15.67 -8.69
N SER A 185 -24.72 -15.03 -8.08
CA SER A 185 -23.34 -15.08 -8.55
C SER A 185 -22.50 -15.97 -7.63
N ASN A 186 -21.53 -16.69 -8.20
CA ASN A 186 -20.56 -17.48 -7.43
C ASN A 186 -19.40 -16.58 -7.01
N VAL A 187 -19.71 -15.54 -6.26
CA VAL A 187 -18.79 -14.47 -5.91
C VAL A 187 -18.48 -14.48 -4.42
N HIS A 188 -17.22 -14.25 -4.08
CA HIS A 188 -16.77 -14.04 -2.71
C HIS A 188 -16.03 -12.72 -2.56
N ILE A 189 -16.36 -11.99 -1.50
CA ILE A 189 -15.72 -10.73 -1.16
C ILE A 189 -14.67 -11.01 -0.10
N PHE A 190 -13.41 -10.79 -0.44
CA PHE A 190 -12.30 -11.04 0.47
C PHE A 190 -12.01 -9.84 1.36
N LYS A 191 -12.17 -8.62 0.84
CA LYS A 191 -11.81 -7.40 1.56
C LYS A 191 -12.62 -6.21 1.11
N MET A 192 -12.89 -5.31 2.07
CA MET A 192 -13.46 -4.00 1.80
C MET A 192 -12.69 -2.94 2.59
N VAL A 193 -12.25 -1.88 1.91
CA VAL A 193 -11.50 -0.76 2.50
C VAL A 193 -12.08 0.56 2.04
N LYS A 194 -12.25 1.51 2.95
CA LYS A 194 -12.62 2.88 2.66
C LYS A 194 -11.36 3.70 2.41
N TYR A 195 -11.34 4.48 1.34
CA TYR A 195 -10.21 5.31 0.96
C TYR A 195 -10.69 6.52 0.15
N SER A 196 -10.26 7.73 0.54
CA SER A 196 -10.63 8.99 -0.12
C SER A 196 -12.14 9.12 -0.39
N GLY A 197 -12.98 8.74 0.58
CA GLY A 197 -14.44 8.78 0.46
C GLY A 197 -15.08 7.68 -0.40
N HIS A 198 -14.29 6.74 -0.94
CA HIS A 198 -14.73 5.63 -1.78
C HIS A 198 -14.53 4.30 -1.07
N TYR A 199 -15.18 3.24 -1.57
CA TYR A 199 -15.03 1.88 -1.05
C TYR A 199 -14.41 0.96 -2.10
N PHE A 200 -13.27 0.39 -1.77
CA PHE A 200 -12.54 -0.58 -2.58
C PHE A 200 -12.91 -1.98 -2.09
N ILE A 201 -13.41 -2.82 -2.99
CA ILE A 201 -13.86 -4.17 -2.70
C ILE A 201 -13.07 -5.16 -3.56
N ASP A 202 -12.38 -6.08 -2.89
CA ASP A 202 -11.69 -7.21 -3.52
C ASP A 202 -12.65 -8.40 -3.62
N VAL A 203 -12.90 -8.82 -4.85
CA VAL A 203 -13.95 -9.77 -5.20
C VAL A 203 -13.37 -10.88 -6.05
N SER A 204 -13.68 -12.14 -5.77
CA SER A 204 -13.41 -13.24 -6.69
C SER A 204 -14.68 -13.82 -7.24
N ASP A 205 -14.76 -13.90 -8.56
CA ASP A 205 -15.78 -14.65 -9.28
C ASP A 205 -15.25 -16.05 -9.57
N PHE A 206 -15.73 -17.03 -8.81
CA PHE A 206 -15.36 -18.43 -8.98
C PHE A 206 -15.95 -19.07 -10.24
N THR A 207 -16.86 -18.39 -10.94
CA THR A 207 -17.39 -18.86 -12.24
C THR A 207 -16.36 -18.65 -13.34
N SER A 208 -15.79 -17.43 -13.41
CA SER A 208 -14.75 -17.09 -14.38
C SER A 208 -13.34 -17.42 -13.90
N GLY A 209 -13.15 -17.65 -12.59
CA GLY A 209 -11.84 -17.83 -11.97
C GLY A 209 -11.04 -16.53 -11.86
N LYS A 210 -11.70 -15.38 -11.98
CA LYS A 210 -11.08 -14.05 -11.96
C LYS A 210 -11.30 -13.34 -10.63
N GLY A 211 -10.31 -12.56 -10.23
CA GLY A 211 -10.43 -11.52 -9.22
C GLY A 211 -10.83 -10.18 -9.85
N HIS A 212 -11.53 -9.34 -9.10
CA HIS A 212 -12.00 -8.03 -9.50
C HIS A 212 -11.80 -7.05 -8.34
N LEU A 213 -11.28 -5.87 -8.64
CA LEU A 213 -11.37 -4.71 -7.75
C LEU A 213 -12.54 -3.85 -8.18
N ILE A 214 -13.51 -3.68 -7.28
CA ILE A 214 -14.67 -2.81 -7.46
C ILE A 214 -14.45 -1.55 -6.62
N ILE A 215 -14.68 -0.39 -7.22
CA ILE A 215 -14.64 0.90 -6.52
C ILE A 215 -16.06 1.46 -6.49
N LEU A 216 -16.58 1.70 -5.29
CA LEU A 216 -17.87 2.34 -5.06
C LEU A 216 -17.66 3.78 -4.58
N ASP A 217 -18.57 4.67 -4.96
CA ASP A 217 -18.69 5.99 -4.36
C ASP A 217 -19.19 5.91 -2.91
N SER A 218 -19.27 7.06 -2.24
CA SER A 218 -19.71 7.15 -0.85
C SER A 218 -21.14 6.66 -0.59
N LEU A 219 -21.98 6.55 -1.63
CA LEU A 219 -23.36 6.08 -1.60
C LEU A 219 -23.48 4.59 -1.97
N GLY A 220 -22.40 3.97 -2.43
CA GLY A 220 -22.35 2.57 -2.85
C GLY A 220 -22.62 2.32 -4.33
N SER A 221 -22.65 3.37 -5.15
CA SER A 221 -22.74 3.22 -6.59
C SER A 221 -21.36 2.86 -7.14
N PRO A 222 -21.22 1.83 -7.99
CA PRO A 222 -19.95 1.52 -8.59
C PRO A 222 -19.56 2.62 -9.57
N LEU A 223 -18.31 3.09 -9.48
CA LEU A 223 -17.75 4.02 -10.45
C LEU A 223 -17.62 3.38 -11.85
N ASN A 224 -17.49 2.04 -11.87
CA ASN A 224 -17.20 1.24 -13.05
C ASN A 224 -18.31 0.19 -13.26
N PRO A 225 -18.93 0.04 -14.45
CA PRO A 225 -20.00 -0.94 -14.64
C PRO A 225 -19.49 -2.38 -14.57
N LEU A 226 -20.10 -3.19 -13.70
CA LEU A 226 -19.87 -4.63 -13.57
C LEU A 226 -20.84 -5.43 -14.45
N PRO A 227 -20.45 -6.60 -14.98
CA PRO A 227 -21.41 -7.59 -15.48
C PRO A 227 -22.34 -8.01 -14.33
N ASN A 228 -23.66 -7.96 -14.53
CA ASN A 228 -24.70 -8.42 -13.58
C ASN A 228 -24.87 -7.62 -12.27
N PHE A 229 -24.39 -6.37 -12.20
CA PHE A 229 -24.75 -5.47 -11.10
C PHE A 229 -26.11 -4.80 -11.36
N GLU A 230 -27.13 -5.11 -10.57
CA GLU A 230 -28.40 -4.38 -10.62
C GLU A 230 -28.25 -3.01 -9.94
N LYS A 231 -28.22 -1.94 -10.75
CA LYS A 231 -28.30 -0.54 -10.29
C LYS A 231 -29.73 -0.17 -9.85
N PRO A 232 -29.91 0.79 -8.92
CA PRO A 232 -31.13 1.59 -8.83
C PRO A 232 -31.30 2.46 -10.10
N GLU A 233 -32.53 2.60 -10.58
CA GLU A 233 -32.88 3.24 -11.85
C GLU A 233 -32.47 4.73 -11.92
N SER A 234 -31.39 5.06 -12.66
CA SER A 234 -31.38 6.04 -13.77
C SER A 234 -29.98 6.59 -14.11
N TYR A 235 -29.83 6.93 -15.40
CA TYR A 235 -28.78 7.73 -16.07
C TYR A 235 -27.66 7.04 -16.86
N ALA A 236 -27.39 7.71 -17.99
CA ALA A 236 -26.76 7.25 -19.23
C ALA A 236 -25.25 7.57 -19.29
N LYS A 237 -24.58 6.85 -20.18
CA LYS A 237 -23.13 6.78 -20.40
C LYS A 237 -22.54 7.99 -21.13
N ASP A 238 -21.23 8.20 -20.92
CA ASP A 238 -20.27 8.39 -22.02
C ASP A 238 -18.90 7.74 -21.71
N ASN A 239 -18.11 7.53 -22.76
CA ASN A 239 -16.98 6.58 -22.83
C ASN A 239 -15.63 7.08 -22.26
N ASP A 240 -15.04 6.28 -21.38
CA ASP A 240 -13.73 5.61 -21.50
C ASP A 240 -13.87 4.36 -20.61
N SER A 241 -13.30 3.21 -20.96
CA SER A 241 -13.63 1.97 -20.24
C SER A 241 -12.95 1.89 -18.87
N ASP A 242 -13.53 2.62 -17.92
CA ASP A 242 -13.51 2.44 -16.48
C ASP A 242 -14.20 1.10 -16.14
N GLY A 243 -13.64 -0.02 -16.60
CA GLY A 243 -14.07 -1.35 -16.17
C GLY A 243 -13.50 -1.66 -14.77
N PRO A 244 -14.10 -2.58 -13.99
CA PRO A 244 -13.45 -3.07 -12.78
C PRO A 244 -12.05 -3.60 -13.13
N VAL A 245 -11.06 -3.39 -12.26
CA VAL A 245 -9.70 -3.92 -12.49
C VAL A 245 -9.78 -5.44 -12.38
N GLU A 246 -9.53 -6.15 -13.48
CA GLU A 246 -9.54 -7.62 -13.50
C GLU A 246 -8.15 -8.19 -13.17
N PHE A 247 -8.13 -9.23 -12.33
CA PHE A 247 -6.95 -10.03 -12.03
C PHE A 247 -7.21 -11.50 -12.40
N MET A 248 -6.21 -12.19 -12.93
CA MET A 248 -6.28 -13.63 -13.14
C MET A 248 -5.67 -14.37 -11.95
N SER A 249 -6.46 -14.65 -10.91
CA SER A 249 -6.07 -15.59 -9.83
C SER A 249 -7.24 -15.84 -8.85
N ALA A 250 -7.22 -16.98 -8.18
CA ALA A 250 -8.11 -17.30 -7.05
C ALA A 250 -7.58 -16.83 -5.68
N THR A 251 -6.39 -16.20 -5.65
CA THR A 251 -5.84 -15.59 -4.44
C THR A 251 -6.38 -14.17 -4.26
N PRO A 252 -6.72 -13.73 -3.04
CA PRO A 252 -7.15 -12.36 -2.80
C PRO A 252 -6.00 -11.36 -2.97
N ALA A 253 -6.34 -10.14 -3.36
CA ALA A 253 -5.39 -9.03 -3.41
C ALA A 253 -5.04 -8.57 -1.98
N HIS A 254 -3.78 -8.20 -1.75
CA HIS A 254 -3.39 -7.60 -0.47
C HIS A 254 -3.49 -6.08 -0.55
N ILE A 255 -4.56 -5.53 0.04
CA ILE A 255 -4.82 -4.09 0.12
C ILE A 255 -4.29 -3.53 1.44
N TYR A 256 -3.51 -2.44 1.39
CA TYR A 256 -2.99 -1.72 2.55
C TYR A 256 -2.84 -0.21 2.29
N ARG A 257 -2.78 0.59 3.37
CA ARG A 257 -2.49 2.04 3.30
C ARG A 257 -0.99 2.25 3.48
N PHE A 258 -0.42 3.18 2.73
CA PHE A 258 0.93 3.68 2.94
C PHE A 258 0.96 5.18 2.69
N ASN A 259 1.21 5.97 3.74
CA ASN A 259 1.01 7.42 3.74
C ASN A 259 -0.39 7.77 3.20
N ASP A 260 -0.47 8.68 2.23
CA ASP A 260 -1.72 9.07 1.59
C ASP A 260 -2.19 8.06 0.54
N LEU A 261 -1.40 7.04 0.20
CA LEU A 261 -1.67 6.13 -0.92
C LEU A 261 -2.40 4.86 -0.48
N LEU A 262 -3.30 4.37 -1.34
CA LEU A 262 -3.82 3.01 -1.23
C LEU A 262 -2.99 2.10 -2.12
N ARG A 263 -2.40 1.06 -1.53
CA ARG A 263 -1.58 0.08 -2.21
C ARG A 263 -2.33 -1.23 -2.35
N ILE A 264 -2.14 -1.88 -3.48
CA ILE A 264 -2.73 -3.18 -3.81
C ILE A 264 -1.65 -4.06 -4.39
N VAL A 265 -1.27 -5.10 -3.66
CA VAL A 265 -0.46 -6.18 -4.21
C VAL A 265 -1.38 -7.05 -5.05
N THR A 266 -1.03 -7.22 -6.32
CA THR A 266 -1.84 -8.01 -7.25
C THR A 266 -1.92 -9.47 -6.78
N PRO A 267 -3.03 -10.17 -7.07
CA PRO A 267 -3.20 -11.58 -6.69
C PRO A 267 -2.08 -12.53 -7.13
N ASP A 268 -1.43 -12.26 -8.25
CA ASP A 268 -0.29 -13.04 -8.75
C ASP A 268 1.04 -12.66 -8.07
N GLY A 269 1.01 -11.67 -7.17
CA GLY A 269 2.11 -11.31 -6.28
C GLY A 269 3.31 -10.69 -7.00
N ASP A 270 3.14 -10.19 -8.22
CA ASP A 270 4.23 -9.61 -9.00
C ASP A 270 4.23 -8.08 -9.01
N SER A 271 3.09 -7.44 -8.73
CA SER A 271 2.97 -5.99 -8.88
C SER A 271 2.35 -5.36 -7.67
N ILE A 272 2.78 -4.14 -7.36
CA ILE A 272 2.15 -3.27 -6.37
C ILE A 272 1.57 -2.08 -7.12
N ILE A 273 0.25 -2.05 -7.21
CA ILE A 273 -0.52 -0.96 -7.81
C ILE A 273 -0.88 0.05 -6.72
N SER A 274 -1.00 1.31 -7.11
CA SER A 274 -1.26 2.43 -6.21
C SER A 274 -2.40 3.28 -6.71
N PHE A 275 -3.18 3.80 -5.78
CA PHE A 275 -4.16 4.86 -6.01
C PHE A 275 -3.81 6.04 -5.12
N ASP A 276 -3.77 7.25 -5.68
CA ASP A 276 -3.71 8.49 -4.91
C ASP A 276 -5.12 8.94 -4.45
N ASN A 277 -5.19 10.04 -3.69
CA ASN A 277 -6.46 10.54 -3.16
C ASN A 277 -7.42 11.00 -4.27
N SER A 278 -6.92 11.28 -5.48
CA SER A 278 -7.72 11.59 -6.67
C SER A 278 -8.14 10.32 -7.44
N LEU A 279 -7.88 9.14 -6.87
CA LEU A 279 -8.10 7.83 -7.47
C LEU A 279 -7.27 7.56 -8.75
N ILE A 280 -6.21 8.34 -8.98
CA ILE A 280 -5.32 8.10 -10.11
C ILE A 280 -4.51 6.84 -9.82
N ARG A 281 -4.65 5.86 -10.71
CA ARG A 281 -3.95 4.58 -10.64
C ARG A 281 -2.53 4.70 -11.22
N SER A 282 -1.55 4.07 -10.57
CA SER A 282 -0.20 3.86 -11.10
C SER A 282 0.37 2.51 -10.67
N VAL A 283 1.37 2.00 -11.41
CA VAL A 283 2.16 0.84 -10.98
C VAL A 283 3.39 1.35 -10.22
N ALA A 284 3.51 1.02 -8.93
CA ALA A 284 4.64 1.48 -8.13
C ALA A 284 5.83 0.52 -8.20
N TYR A 285 5.57 -0.79 -8.11
CA TYR A 285 6.61 -1.81 -8.09
C TYR A 285 6.20 -3.00 -8.96
N VAL A 286 7.18 -3.60 -9.64
CA VAL A 286 7.05 -4.89 -10.34
C VAL A 286 8.21 -5.79 -9.94
N ILE A 287 7.91 -6.97 -9.41
CA ILE A 287 8.84 -8.04 -9.10
C ILE A 287 9.07 -8.83 -10.38
N ASP A 288 10.28 -8.71 -10.91
CA ASP A 288 10.70 -9.50 -12.05
C ASP A 288 11.28 -10.83 -11.58
N TYR A 289 10.46 -11.86 -11.67
CA TYR A 289 10.85 -13.24 -11.40
C TYR A 289 11.69 -13.86 -12.53
N GLY A 290 11.83 -13.20 -13.68
CA GLY A 290 12.44 -13.78 -14.88
C GLY A 290 11.80 -15.13 -15.24
N ASN A 291 12.63 -16.13 -15.52
CA ASN A 291 12.20 -17.49 -15.85
C ASN A 291 11.71 -18.29 -14.62
N SER A 292 11.71 -17.69 -13.43
CA SER A 292 11.33 -18.35 -12.17
C SER A 292 9.90 -18.06 -11.72
N LYS A 293 9.10 -17.33 -12.52
CA LYS A 293 7.69 -17.06 -12.18
C LYS A 293 6.90 -18.36 -12.17
N MET A 294 6.23 -18.65 -11.06
CA MET A 294 5.26 -19.73 -11.02
C MET A 294 4.03 -19.31 -11.85
N THR A 295 3.90 -19.85 -13.07
CA THR A 295 2.67 -19.71 -13.85
C THR A 295 1.69 -20.77 -13.37
N GLY A 296 0.47 -20.37 -12.98
CA GLY A 296 -0.54 -21.26 -12.43
C GLY A 296 -1.01 -22.42 -13.33
N ALA A 297 -0.37 -22.65 -14.48
CA ALA A 297 -0.63 -23.77 -15.36
C ALA A 297 0.09 -25.04 -14.87
N ALA A 298 -0.67 -26.12 -14.68
CA ALA A 298 -0.12 -27.46 -14.53
C ALA A 298 0.45 -27.92 -15.87
N GLY A 299 1.78 -27.91 -15.99
CA GLY A 299 2.52 -28.39 -17.17
C GLY A 299 3.68 -29.31 -16.77
N ASN A 300 4.12 -30.15 -17.71
CA ASN A 300 5.11 -31.20 -17.50
C ASN A 300 6.57 -30.69 -17.34
N ASP A 301 6.85 -29.40 -17.56
CA ASP A 301 8.21 -28.81 -17.47
C ASP A 301 8.64 -28.43 -16.03
N ARG A 302 7.93 -28.91 -15.01
CA ARG A 302 8.16 -28.59 -13.58
C ARG A 302 9.38 -29.28 -12.97
N GLU A 303 10.03 -30.18 -13.70
CA GLU A 303 11.03 -31.09 -13.13
C GLU A 303 12.42 -30.44 -12.96
N ASN A 304 12.67 -29.26 -13.54
CA ASN A 304 13.95 -28.54 -13.47
C ASN A 304 13.83 -27.00 -13.39
N SER A 305 12.67 -26.46 -12.99
CA SER A 305 12.45 -25.00 -12.88
C SER A 305 12.48 -24.51 -11.43
N ILE A 306 13.22 -23.42 -11.18
CA ILE A 306 13.13 -22.64 -9.94
C ILE A 306 11.77 -21.95 -9.95
N SER A 307 10.96 -22.16 -8.92
CA SER A 307 9.70 -21.47 -8.71
C SER A 307 9.85 -20.45 -7.59
N ALA A 308 9.27 -19.26 -7.79
CA ALA A 308 9.22 -18.22 -6.79
C ALA A 308 7.79 -17.66 -6.61
N THR A 309 7.42 -17.39 -5.35
CA THR A 309 6.17 -16.70 -5.01
C THR A 309 6.46 -15.64 -3.95
N THR A 310 6.01 -14.40 -4.19
CA THR A 310 6.16 -13.33 -3.22
C THR A 310 4.92 -13.17 -2.36
N THR A 311 5.15 -12.93 -1.08
CA THR A 311 4.17 -12.36 -0.16
C THR A 311 4.71 -11.03 0.35
N PHE A 312 3.94 -9.97 0.13
CA PHE A 312 4.29 -8.67 0.65
C PHE A 312 4.11 -8.65 2.16
N THR A 313 5.09 -8.08 2.87
CA THR A 313 5.00 -7.97 4.33
C THR A 313 4.54 -6.58 4.75
N THR A 314 5.34 -5.56 4.47
CA THR A 314 5.01 -4.16 4.76
C THR A 314 5.87 -3.18 3.95
N GLU A 315 5.45 -1.92 3.89
CA GLU A 315 6.17 -0.79 3.30
C GLU A 315 6.53 0.22 4.40
N SER A 316 7.58 1.00 4.16
CA SER A 316 7.97 2.16 4.96
C SER A 316 8.47 3.28 4.05
N ASP A 317 8.75 4.46 4.58
CA ASP A 317 9.28 5.59 3.79
C ASP A 317 10.56 5.24 3.04
N ASN A 318 11.42 4.41 3.63
CA ASN A 318 12.74 4.11 3.09
C ASN A 318 12.91 2.68 2.56
N ALA A 319 11.93 1.78 2.76
CA ALA A 319 12.08 0.38 2.37
C ALA A 319 10.77 -0.37 2.05
N ILE A 320 10.87 -1.42 1.22
CA ILE A 320 9.83 -2.44 1.00
C ILE A 320 10.33 -3.77 1.58
N PHE A 321 9.49 -4.43 2.39
CA PHE A 321 9.78 -5.71 3.03
C PHE A 321 8.93 -6.82 2.40
N LEU A 322 9.61 -7.81 1.80
CA LEU A 322 8.99 -8.92 1.09
C LEU A 322 9.42 -10.26 1.70
N SER A 323 8.57 -11.26 1.56
CA SER A 323 8.91 -12.64 1.85
C SER A 323 8.71 -13.48 0.60
N LEU A 324 9.78 -14.12 0.17
CA LEU A 324 9.82 -14.89 -1.06
C LEU A 324 9.88 -16.36 -0.70
N ARG A 325 9.08 -17.18 -1.36
CA ARG A 325 9.23 -18.62 -1.31
C ARG A 325 9.92 -19.05 -2.59
N ILE A 326 11.09 -19.66 -2.49
CA ILE A 326 11.94 -20.03 -3.64
C ILE A 326 12.30 -21.51 -3.53
N GLY A 327 12.08 -22.29 -4.58
CA GLY A 327 12.52 -23.69 -4.59
C GLY A 327 12.40 -24.39 -5.93
N GLU A 328 13.09 -25.52 -6.04
CA GLU A 328 13.08 -26.42 -7.19
C GLU A 328 12.02 -27.51 -7.00
N ASN A 329 11.38 -27.97 -8.09
CA ASN A 329 10.68 -29.26 -8.15
C ASN A 329 9.46 -29.47 -7.22
N ILE A 330 8.28 -28.96 -7.59
CA ILE A 330 7.04 -28.97 -6.76
C ILE A 330 6.34 -30.36 -6.66
N LYS A 331 6.92 -31.45 -7.20
CA LYS A 331 6.31 -32.79 -7.09
C LYS A 331 6.53 -33.45 -5.72
N SER A 332 7.57 -33.08 -4.97
CA SER A 332 7.66 -33.45 -3.57
C SER A 332 6.80 -32.47 -2.76
N SER A 333 6.20 -32.92 -1.68
CA SER A 333 5.55 -32.06 -0.67
C SER A 333 6.50 -31.06 0.01
N GLU A 334 7.74 -30.94 -0.49
CA GLU A 334 8.75 -29.98 -0.11
C GLU A 334 8.53 -28.71 -0.91
N PHE A 335 7.58 -27.91 -0.45
CA PHE A 335 7.49 -26.56 -0.94
C PHE A 335 8.81 -25.82 -0.67
N GLY A 336 9.27 -25.02 -1.64
CA GLY A 336 10.51 -24.24 -1.55
C GLY A 336 10.69 -23.44 -0.26
N GLU A 337 11.92 -23.02 0.00
CA GLU A 337 12.28 -22.34 1.24
C GLU A 337 11.82 -20.88 1.24
N TRP A 338 11.51 -20.36 2.43
CA TRP A 338 11.23 -18.95 2.62
C TRP A 338 12.54 -18.16 2.67
N TYR A 339 12.52 -16.95 2.13
CA TYR A 339 13.55 -15.94 2.18
C TYR A 339 12.90 -14.61 2.53
N ARG A 340 13.64 -13.76 3.24
CA ARG A 340 13.28 -12.36 3.41
C ARG A 340 14.02 -11.50 2.41
N ALA A 341 13.34 -10.52 1.82
CA ALA A 341 13.94 -9.60 0.87
C ALA A 341 13.62 -8.15 1.24
N LEU A 342 14.63 -7.30 1.11
CA LEU A 342 14.56 -5.89 1.44
C LEU A 342 14.93 -5.07 0.21
N TYR A 343 14.02 -4.19 -0.20
CA TYR A 343 14.32 -3.14 -1.16
C TYR A 343 14.52 -1.82 -0.41
N ASN A 344 15.67 -1.19 -0.58
CA ASN A 344 15.97 0.14 -0.05
C ASN A 344 15.59 1.19 -1.10
N LYS A 345 14.60 2.04 -0.77
CA LYS A 345 14.06 3.06 -1.68
C LYS A 345 15.04 4.20 -1.97
N SER A 346 16.00 4.45 -1.08
CA SER A 346 17.00 5.50 -1.24
C SER A 346 18.14 5.06 -2.16
N SER A 347 18.67 3.85 -1.98
CA SER A 347 19.76 3.33 -2.81
C SER A 347 19.27 2.63 -4.09
N GLY A 348 18.02 2.18 -4.12
CA GLY A 348 17.49 1.35 -5.20
C GLY A 348 17.94 -0.12 -5.13
N GLU A 349 18.63 -0.53 -4.07
CA GLU A 349 19.12 -1.90 -3.93
C GLU A 349 18.02 -2.85 -3.45
N PHE A 350 17.86 -3.99 -4.13
CA PHE A 350 16.98 -5.08 -3.74
C PHE A 350 17.81 -6.31 -3.41
N ASN A 351 17.77 -6.76 -2.16
CA ASN A 351 18.62 -7.84 -1.67
C ASN A 351 17.84 -8.90 -0.90
N LEU A 352 18.27 -10.16 -1.04
CA LEU A 352 17.87 -11.21 -0.11
C LEU A 352 18.70 -11.12 1.18
N LEU A 353 18.04 -11.35 2.30
CA LEU A 353 18.73 -11.51 3.57
C LEU A 353 19.37 -12.89 3.61
N ARG A 354 20.66 -12.92 3.98
CA ARG A 354 21.40 -14.16 4.19
C ARG A 354 20.76 -14.98 5.30
N LYS A 355 20.53 -16.26 5.03
CA LYS A 355 20.01 -17.20 6.02
C LYS A 355 21.04 -17.49 7.11
N ARG A 356 20.58 -17.44 8.35
CA ARG A 356 21.32 -17.96 9.52
C ARG A 356 20.38 -18.86 10.32
N ASP A 357 20.58 -20.16 10.22
CA ASP A 357 19.68 -21.19 10.78
C ASP A 357 18.22 -21.00 10.32
N LYS A 358 17.24 -21.17 11.23
CA LYS A 358 15.80 -20.94 10.98
C LYS A 358 15.40 -19.46 11.01
N ARG A 359 16.34 -18.50 11.01
CA ARG A 359 16.04 -17.07 11.20
C ARG A 359 16.53 -16.23 10.03
N ASP A 360 15.62 -15.98 9.10
CA ASP A 360 15.78 -14.99 8.05
C ASP A 360 15.18 -13.67 8.59
N ALA A 361 16.02 -12.84 9.21
CA ALA A 361 15.61 -11.59 9.83
C ALA A 361 16.80 -10.60 9.91
N ILE A 362 16.50 -9.33 10.10
CA ILE A 362 17.48 -8.26 10.22
C ILE A 362 18.22 -8.42 11.56
N ILE A 363 19.56 -8.35 11.52
CA ILE A 363 20.40 -8.50 12.70
C ILE A 363 20.26 -7.25 13.57
N ASN A 364 19.79 -7.42 14.81
CA ASN A 364 19.71 -6.32 15.76
C ASN A 364 21.08 -6.02 16.37
N ASP A 365 21.77 -5.04 15.80
CA ASP A 365 23.04 -4.48 16.26
C ASP A 365 22.88 -3.18 17.07
N ILE A 366 21.65 -2.69 17.23
CA ILE A 366 21.37 -1.48 18.02
C ILE A 366 21.60 -1.74 19.50
N ASP A 367 21.07 -2.85 20.02
CA ASP A 367 21.24 -3.24 21.42
C ASP A 367 21.67 -4.71 21.60
N GLY A 368 21.87 -5.45 20.50
CA GLY A 368 22.25 -6.87 20.54
C GLY A 368 21.11 -7.80 20.98
N GLY A 369 19.86 -7.35 20.85
CA GLY A 369 18.63 -8.07 21.13
C GLY A 369 18.23 -9.10 20.07
N VAL A 370 16.93 -9.40 20.03
CA VAL A 370 16.33 -10.32 19.05
C VAL A 370 16.44 -9.77 17.63
N ALA A 371 16.68 -10.64 16.65
CA ALA A 371 16.61 -10.29 15.23
C ALA A 371 15.20 -9.83 14.85
N PHE A 372 15.11 -8.88 13.92
CA PHE A 372 13.88 -8.15 13.62
C PHE A 372 13.37 -8.43 12.22
N TRP A 373 12.08 -8.72 12.08
CA TRP A 373 11.39 -8.68 10.79
C TRP A 373 9.99 -8.08 10.98
N PRO A 374 9.67 -6.97 10.32
CA PRO A 374 8.40 -6.30 10.55
C PRO A 374 7.27 -7.13 9.96
N ILE A 375 6.10 -7.08 10.59
CA ILE A 375 4.86 -7.65 10.04
C ILE A 375 3.82 -6.56 9.73
N ASN A 376 4.04 -5.34 10.20
CA ASN A 376 3.21 -4.18 9.94
C ASN A 376 4.01 -2.88 10.18
N HIS A 377 3.44 -1.76 9.75
CA HIS A 377 3.98 -0.42 10.01
C HIS A 377 2.91 0.52 10.59
N SER A 378 3.34 1.56 11.30
CA SER A 378 2.48 2.69 11.68
C SER A 378 2.59 3.83 10.66
N PRO A 379 1.56 4.68 10.52
CA PRO A 379 1.64 5.91 9.72
C PRO A 379 2.73 6.87 10.21
N GLN A 380 3.18 6.72 11.45
CA GLN A 380 4.23 7.53 12.06
C GLN A 380 5.66 7.01 11.76
N GLY A 381 5.79 6.00 10.88
CA GLY A 381 7.09 5.47 10.45
C GLY A 381 7.71 4.46 11.42
N GLU A 382 6.89 3.79 12.24
CA GLU A 382 7.33 2.70 13.10
C GLU A 382 7.07 1.35 12.44
N LEU A 383 7.98 0.40 12.67
CA LEU A 383 7.87 -0.99 12.23
C LEU A 383 7.59 -1.89 13.43
N ILE A 384 6.74 -2.90 13.23
CA ILE A 384 6.17 -3.68 14.34
C ILE A 384 6.44 -5.17 14.15
N MET A 385 6.93 -5.83 15.20
CA MET A 385 7.09 -7.28 15.28
C MET A 385 6.63 -7.79 16.66
N PRO A 386 5.55 -8.57 16.76
CA PRO A 386 5.15 -9.18 18.01
C PRO A 386 5.96 -10.43 18.31
N LEU A 387 6.20 -10.69 19.60
CA LEU A 387 6.73 -11.95 20.10
C LEU A 387 5.84 -12.43 21.24
N SER A 388 5.50 -13.72 21.26
CA SER A 388 4.84 -14.29 22.46
C SER A 388 5.78 -14.13 23.67
N ALA A 389 5.22 -14.13 24.89
CA ALA A 389 6.03 -13.97 26.10
C ALA A 389 7.14 -15.03 26.18
N ILE A 390 6.83 -16.29 25.90
CA ILE A 390 7.82 -17.37 25.86
C ILE A 390 8.92 -17.13 24.81
N GLN A 391 8.56 -16.72 23.59
CA GLN A 391 9.55 -16.41 22.55
C GLN A 391 10.46 -15.24 22.94
N PHE A 392 9.89 -14.24 23.63
CA PHE A 392 10.64 -13.08 24.10
C PHE A 392 11.60 -13.45 25.22
N ILE A 393 11.15 -14.23 26.21
CA ILE A 393 11.97 -14.72 27.33
C ILE A 393 13.15 -15.55 26.78
N ASP A 394 12.87 -16.55 25.92
CA ASP A 394 13.90 -17.38 25.29
C ASP A 394 14.92 -16.57 24.48
N ALA A 395 14.46 -15.52 23.80
CA ALA A 395 15.31 -14.63 23.04
C ALA A 395 16.16 -13.74 23.97
N ALA A 396 15.61 -13.27 25.08
CA ALA A 396 16.28 -12.41 26.06
C ALA A 396 17.41 -13.15 26.80
N GLU A 397 17.25 -14.45 27.09
CA GLU A 397 18.31 -15.27 27.69
C GLU A 397 19.57 -15.33 26.82
N LYS A 398 19.36 -15.42 25.50
CA LYS A 398 20.43 -15.55 24.50
C LYS A 398 20.95 -14.19 24.02
N SER A 399 20.30 -13.09 24.37
CA SER A 399 20.62 -11.76 23.87
C SER A 399 21.69 -11.04 24.69
N LYS A 400 22.28 -10.01 24.08
CA LYS A 400 23.18 -9.06 24.75
C LYS A 400 22.44 -7.81 25.26
N SER A 401 21.19 -7.61 24.88
CA SER A 401 20.37 -6.44 25.25
C SER A 401 20.03 -6.44 26.74
N PRO A 402 20.50 -5.44 27.52
CA PRO A 402 20.09 -5.26 28.90
C PRO A 402 18.58 -4.96 29.02
N GLU A 403 18.03 -4.25 28.05
CA GLU A 403 16.62 -3.86 28.05
C GLU A 403 15.69 -5.06 27.82
N MET A 404 16.03 -5.97 26.89
CA MET A 404 15.28 -7.21 26.74
C MET A 404 15.28 -8.03 28.03
N LYS A 405 16.43 -8.13 28.71
CA LYS A 405 16.56 -8.85 29.98
C LYS A 405 15.72 -8.20 31.08
N ARG A 406 15.70 -6.87 31.14
CA ARG A 406 14.87 -6.09 32.06
C ARG A 406 13.38 -6.35 31.84
N VAL A 407 12.93 -6.32 30.58
CA VAL A 407 11.53 -6.58 30.23
C VAL A 407 11.17 -8.05 30.50
N ALA A 408 12.01 -9.00 30.11
CA ALA A 408 11.78 -10.43 30.33
C ALA A 408 11.63 -10.78 31.82
N ALA A 409 12.37 -10.12 32.71
CA ALA A 409 12.24 -10.31 34.16
C ALA A 409 10.87 -9.90 34.73
N THR A 410 10.05 -9.17 33.98
CA THR A 410 8.68 -8.78 34.36
C THR A 410 7.60 -9.75 33.85
N LEU A 411 7.98 -10.72 33.01
CA LEU A 411 7.07 -11.60 32.30
C LEU A 411 7.02 -12.99 32.92
N LYS A 412 5.89 -13.65 32.72
CA LYS A 412 5.70 -15.11 32.87
C LYS A 412 5.46 -15.71 31.49
N GLU A 413 5.58 -17.03 31.36
CA GLU A 413 5.33 -17.73 30.08
C GLU A 413 3.90 -17.52 29.54
N ASP A 414 2.93 -17.34 30.45
CA ASP A 414 1.51 -17.08 30.17
C ASP A 414 1.18 -15.59 30.06
N SER A 415 2.18 -14.71 30.14
CA SER A 415 1.97 -13.28 29.90
C SER A 415 1.58 -13.01 28.45
N ASN A 416 0.87 -11.91 28.26
CA ASN A 416 0.57 -11.40 26.93
C ASN A 416 1.86 -11.10 26.13
N PRO A 417 1.76 -11.08 24.78
CA PRO A 417 2.89 -10.80 23.91
C PRO A 417 3.61 -9.48 24.21
N VAL A 418 4.89 -9.43 23.84
CA VAL A 418 5.69 -8.21 23.79
C VAL A 418 5.68 -7.68 22.35
N ILE A 419 5.35 -6.40 22.17
CA ILE A 419 5.47 -5.74 20.88
C ILE A 419 6.86 -5.15 20.76
N VAL A 420 7.62 -5.61 19.76
CA VAL A 420 8.88 -4.98 19.35
C VAL A 420 8.55 -3.86 18.38
N VAL A 421 8.91 -2.62 18.73
CA VAL A 421 8.68 -1.44 17.89
C VAL A 421 10.03 -0.86 17.49
N VAL A 422 10.23 -0.72 16.19
CA VAL A 422 11.43 -0.15 15.58
C VAL A 422 11.08 1.19 14.96
N LYS A 423 11.83 2.24 15.30
CA LYS A 423 11.71 3.55 14.66
C LYS A 423 12.74 3.66 13.54
N LEU A 424 12.29 4.03 12.35
CA LEU A 424 13.18 4.19 11.21
C LEU A 424 14.07 5.44 11.34
N LYS A 425 15.17 5.47 10.58
CA LYS A 425 15.93 6.70 10.36
C LYS A 425 15.13 7.63 9.45
N LYS A 426 15.16 8.92 9.76
CA LYS A 426 14.60 9.97 8.91
C LYS A 426 15.53 10.27 7.74
#